data_AF-A0A345PHQ0-F1
#
_entry.id   AF-A0A345PHQ0-F1
#
_cell.length_a   1.000
_cell.length_b   1.000
_cell.length_c   1.000
_cell.angle_alpha   90.00
_cell.angle_beta   90.00
_cell.angle_gamma   90.00
#
_symmetry.space_group_name_H-M   'P 1'
#
loop_
_entity.id
_entity.type
_entity.pdbx_description
1 polymer ?
#
loop_
_entity_poly.entity_id
_entity_poly.type
_entity_poly.pdbx_seq_one_letter_code
_entity_poly.pdbx_strand_id
1 'polypeptide(L)'
;MDDFFSPLVNVLKIIYDSIATYVIGTVIWIIELIRNFLLDTGIIDNVITATVIAVAIIFIIFLVLVGWFLGPLRVYGGDYDSDDN
;
A
#
# COMPACT_ATOMS: atom_id res chain seq x y z
N MET A 1 8.37 -23.22 -26.98
CA MET A 1 7.43 -22.99 -25.84
C MET A 1 7.53 -21.55 -25.37
N ASP A 2 8.75 -20.99 -25.25
CA ASP A 2 8.96 -19.59 -24.82
C ASP A 2 8.35 -18.54 -25.77
N ASP A 3 8.38 -18.78 -27.08
CA ASP A 3 7.76 -17.88 -28.07
C ASP A 3 6.23 -17.83 -27.98
N PHE A 4 5.59 -18.85 -27.39
CA PHE A 4 4.12 -18.91 -27.28
C PHE A 4 3.60 -18.08 -26.11
N PHE A 5 4.38 -17.97 -25.03
CA PHE A 5 4.04 -17.16 -23.85
C PHE A 5 4.65 -15.74 -23.89
N SER A 6 5.64 -15.50 -24.76
CA SER A 6 6.28 -14.18 -24.94
C SER A 6 5.30 -13.01 -25.15
N PRO A 7 4.23 -13.14 -25.98
CA PRO A 7 3.24 -12.07 -26.13
C PRO A 7 2.45 -11.81 -24.84
N LEU A 8 2.09 -12.87 -24.12
CA LEU A 8 1.35 -12.81 -22.85
C LEU A 8 2.18 -12.12 -21.76
N VAL A 9 3.46 -12.48 -21.65
CA VAL A 9 4.39 -11.87 -20.68
C VAL A 9 4.63 -10.39 -21.01
N ASN A 10 4.73 -10.03 -22.28
CA ASN A 10 4.87 -8.62 -22.69
C ASN A 10 3.63 -7.78 -22.36
N VAL A 11 2.43 -8.30 -22.61
CA VAL A 11 1.18 -7.61 -22.23
C VAL A 11 1.09 -7.47 -20.72
N LEU A 12 1.41 -8.52 -19.97
CA LEU A 12 1.40 -8.47 -18.50
C LEU A 12 2.39 -7.43 -17.97
N LYS A 13 3.58 -7.33 -18.56
CA LYS A 13 4.59 -6.33 -18.21
C LYS A 13 4.10 -4.91 -18.47
N ILE A 14 3.44 -4.65 -19.59
CA ILE A 14 2.89 -3.33 -19.92
C ILE A 14 1.80 -2.93 -18.93
N ILE A 15 0.89 -3.85 -18.62
CA ILE A 15 -0.19 -3.61 -17.64
C ILE A 15 0.42 -3.35 -16.25
N TYR A 16 1.38 -4.17 -15.84
CA TYR A 16 2.08 -3.99 -14.57
C TYR A 16 2.78 -2.64 -14.50
N ASP A 17 3.51 -2.24 -15.55
CA ASP A 17 4.25 -0.98 -15.58
C ASP A 17 3.31 0.24 -15.51
N SER A 18 2.17 0.16 -16.19
CA SER A 18 1.14 1.20 -16.16
C SER A 18 0.51 1.33 -14.77
N ILE A 19 0.18 0.20 -14.13
CA ILE A 19 -0.34 0.17 -12.75
C ILE A 19 0.72 0.68 -11.77
N ALA A 20 1.97 0.23 -11.88
CA ALA A 20 3.06 0.64 -11.01
C ALA A 20 3.32 2.15 -11.11
N THR A 21 3.33 2.70 -12.33
CA THR A 21 3.49 4.14 -12.55
C THR A 21 2.36 4.94 -11.89
N TYR A 22 1.12 4.47 -12.04
CA TYR A 22 -0.03 5.11 -11.42
C TYR A 22 0.02 5.06 -9.88
N VAL A 23 0.36 3.90 -9.33
CA VAL A 23 0.47 3.69 -7.87
C VAL A 23 1.58 4.56 -7.29
N ILE A 24 2.78 4.54 -7.89
CA ILE A 24 3.92 5.35 -7.43
C ILE A 24 3.59 6.84 -7.53
N GLY A 25 3.00 7.29 -8.65
CA GLY A 25 2.58 8.67 -8.83
C GLY A 25 1.55 9.11 -7.78
N THR A 26 0.58 8.25 -7.46
CA THR A 26 -0.43 8.51 -6.43
C THR A 26 0.21 8.62 -5.04
N VAL A 27 1.14 7.73 -4.71
CA VAL A 27 1.85 7.78 -3.42
C VAL A 27 2.63 9.09 -3.28
N ILE A 28 3.37 9.49 -4.32
CA ILE A 28 4.12 10.76 -4.31
C ILE A 28 3.17 11.95 -4.13
N TRP A 29 2.05 11.97 -4.86
CA TRP A 29 1.06 13.03 -4.74
C TRP A 29 0.48 13.15 -3.31
N ILE A 30 0.22 12.01 -2.64
CA ILE A 30 -0.24 12.01 -1.24
C ILE A 30 0.85 12.55 -0.30
N ILE A 31 2.12 12.20 -0.53
CA ILE A 31 3.25 12.74 0.26
C ILE A 31 3.27 14.26 0.14
N GLU A 32 3.18 14.78 -1.08
CA GLU A 32 3.19 16.23 -1.33
C GLU A 32 1.98 16.92 -0.69
N LEU A 33 0.80 16.31 -0.78
CA LEU A 33 -0.42 16.84 -0.17
C LEU A 33 -0.28 16.97 1.35
N ILE A 34 0.20 15.91 2.03
CA ILE A 34 0.40 15.94 3.47
C ILE A 34 1.52 16.92 3.84
N ARG A 35 2.62 16.93 3.09
CA ARG A 35 3.73 17.87 3.32
C ARG A 35 3.26 19.31 3.26
N ASN A 36 2.56 19.68 2.19
CA ASN A 36 2.08 21.05 2.00
C ASN A 36 1.03 21.40 3.06
N PHE A 37 0.13 20.47 3.41
CA PHE A 37 -0.79 20.68 4.53
C PHE A 37 -0.06 21.00 5.85
N LEU A 38 1.02 20.28 6.18
CA LEU A 38 1.79 20.51 7.41
C LEU A 38 2.53 21.86 7.41
N LEU A 39 3.00 22.31 6.24
CA LEU A 39 3.65 23.61 6.06
C LEU A 39 2.63 24.76 6.09
N ASP A 40 1.52 24.62 5.38
CA ASP A 40 0.48 25.66 5.24
C ASP A 40 -0.25 25.91 6.56
N THR A 41 -0.38 24.89 7.40
CA THR A 41 -0.98 25.00 8.74
C THR A 41 -0.03 25.54 9.80
N GLY A 42 1.27 25.70 9.48
CA GLY A 42 2.28 26.14 10.44
C GLY A 42 2.56 25.13 11.55
N ILE A 43 2.20 23.85 11.37
CA ILE A 43 2.53 22.77 12.32
C ILE A 43 4.05 22.52 12.30
N ILE A 44 4.68 22.69 11.13
CA ILE A 44 6.10 22.47 10.91
C ILE A 44 6.65 23.60 10.04
N ASP A 45 7.77 24.21 10.45
CA ASP A 45 8.41 25.30 9.69
C ASP A 45 9.48 24.83 8.69
N ASN A 46 9.84 23.54 8.74
CA ASN A 46 10.90 22.95 7.92
C ASN A 46 10.33 21.95 6.90
N VAL A 47 10.58 22.21 5.62
CA VAL A 47 10.19 21.37 4.47
C VAL A 47 10.70 19.93 4.61
N ILE A 48 11.93 19.75 5.10
CA ILE A 48 12.52 18.42 5.29
C ILE A 48 11.73 17.66 6.36
N THR A 49 11.49 18.29 7.51
CA THR A 49 10.73 17.69 8.62
C THR A 49 9.30 17.33 8.21
N ALA A 50 8.64 18.22 7.46
CA ALA A 50 7.29 17.96 6.94
C ALA A 50 7.27 16.78 5.95
N THR A 51 8.29 16.65 5.11
CA THR A 51 8.41 15.53 4.14
C THR A 51 8.60 14.20 4.87
N VAL A 52 9.49 14.16 5.86
CA VAL A 52 9.74 12.94 6.66
C VAL A 52 8.48 12.48 7.38
N ILE A 53 7.72 13.41 7.95
CA ILE A 53 6.46 13.09 8.63
C ILE A 53 5.40 12.59 7.63
N ALA A 54 5.28 13.21 6.45
CA ALA A 54 4.38 12.73 5.41
C ALA A 54 4.71 11.29 4.97
N VAL A 55 6.00 10.97 4.78
CA VAL A 55 6.46 9.62 4.47
C VAL A 55 6.14 8.64 5.60
N ALA A 56 6.38 9.02 6.86
CA ALA A 56 6.09 8.19 8.02
C ALA A 56 4.60 7.86 8.15
N ILE A 57 3.72 8.84 7.90
CA ILE A 57 2.26 8.65 7.92
C ILE A 57 1.84 7.62 6.87
N ILE A 58 2.32 7.75 5.63
CA ILE A 58 2.01 6.79 4.56
C ILE A 58 2.54 5.40 4.90
N PHE A 59 3.74 5.30 5.47
CA PHE A 59 4.31 4.02 5.88
C PHE A 59 3.47 3.34 6.97
N ILE A 60 2.96 4.09 7.95
CA ILE A 60 2.05 3.56 8.98
C ILE A 60 0.75 3.07 8.35
N ILE A 61 0.14 3.84 7.44
CA ILE A 61 -1.06 3.42 6.71
C ILE A 61 -0.80 2.13 5.93
N PHE A 62 0.35 2.04 5.26
CA PHE A 62 0.75 0.83 4.54
C PHE A 62 0.89 -0.37 5.46
N LEU A 63 1.55 -0.23 6.62
CA LEU A 63 1.66 -1.30 7.61
C LEU A 63 0.31 -1.74 8.16
N VAL A 64 -0.62 -0.82 8.38
CA VAL A 64 -1.99 -1.14 8.82
C VAL A 64 -2.74 -1.91 7.73
N LEU A 65 -2.65 -1.49 6.47
CA LEU A 65 -3.27 -2.18 5.35
C LEU A 65 -2.69 -3.58 5.15
N VAL A 66 -1.36 -3.71 5.19
CA VAL A 66 -0.67 -5.00 5.09
C VAL A 66 -1.02 -5.88 6.29
N GLY A 67 -1.00 -5.33 7.51
CA GLY A 67 -1.37 -6.05 8.73
C GLY A 67 -2.82 -6.50 8.74
N TRP A 68 -3.73 -5.77 8.10
CA TRP A 68 -5.12 -6.19 7.92
C TRP A 68 -5.24 -7.26 6.83
N PHE A 69 -4.59 -7.07 5.68
CA PHE A 69 -4.62 -8.01 4.57
C PHE A 69 -3.98 -9.36 4.92
N LEU A 70 -2.85 -9.32 5.63
CA LEU A 70 -2.15 -10.47 6.21
C LEU A 70 -2.63 -10.80 7.63
N GLY A 71 -3.83 -10.32 8.01
CA GLY A 71 -4.37 -10.44 9.36
C GLY A 71 -4.17 -11.82 9.98
N PRO A 72 -4.12 -11.90 11.33
CA PRO A 72 -3.78 -13.12 12.05
C PRO A 72 -4.55 -14.28 11.41
N LEU A 73 -3.82 -15.33 10.98
CA LEU A 73 -4.36 -16.54 10.35
C LEU A 73 -5.74 -16.80 10.95
N ARG A 74 -6.80 -16.40 10.24
CA ARG A 74 -8.16 -16.61 10.73
C ARG A 74 -8.27 -18.12 10.79
N VAL A 75 -8.21 -18.66 12.00
CA VAL A 75 -8.67 -20.01 12.26
C VAL A 75 -10.15 -19.96 11.92
N TYR A 76 -10.48 -20.26 10.66
CA TYR A 76 -11.80 -20.72 10.26
C TYR A 76 -11.99 -22.06 10.98
N GLY A 77 -12.38 -21.98 12.23
CA GLY A 77 -12.47 -23.09 13.17
C GLY A 77 -13.13 -22.61 14.45
N GLY A 78 -14.19 -21.81 14.29
CA GLY A 78 -15.21 -21.65 15.31
C GLY A 78 -16.35 -22.59 14.95
N ASP A 79 -16.22 -23.84 15.37
CA ASP A 79 -17.33 -24.52 16.03
C ASP A 79 -16.75 -25.54 17.01
N TYR A 80 -16.71 -25.13 18.28
CA TYR A 80 -16.81 -26.04 19.40
C TYR A 80 -18.31 -26.24 19.61
N ASP A 81 -18.88 -27.31 19.08
CA ASP A 81 -19.80 -28.14 19.87
C ASP A 81 -20.06 -29.47 19.15
N SER A 82 -19.58 -30.54 19.76
CA SER A 82 -20.16 -31.87 19.59
C SER A 82 -20.11 -32.53 20.96
N ASP A 83 -20.87 -31.95 21.89
CA ASP A 83 -21.63 -32.74 22.84
C ASP A 83 -22.60 -33.68 22.08
N ASP A 84 -22.85 -34.85 22.68
CA ASP A 84 -23.63 -36.01 22.23
C ASP A 84 -22.93 -37.03 21.28
N ASN A 85 -22.23 -38.02 21.86
CA ASN A 85 -22.79 -39.37 22.16
C ASN A 85 -21.74 -40.32 22.77
#